data_AF-A0A1R1SK72-F1
#
_entry.id   AF-A0A1R1SK72-F1
#
_cell.length_a   1.000
_cell.length_b   1.000
_cell.length_c   1.000
_cell.angle_alpha   90.00
_cell.angle_beta   90.00
_cell.angle_gamma   90.00
#
_symmetry.space_group_name_H-M   'P 1'
#
loop_
_entity.id
_entity.type
_entity.pdbx_description
1 polymer ?
#
loop_
_entity_poly.entity_id
_entity_poly.type
_entity_poly.pdbx_seq_one_letter_code
_entity_poly.pdbx_strand_id
1 'polypeptide(L)' 'MTAAAPGPVYPVEPESGDDDSRFTNGLLFDVAKVIESHGYPKLTSGRDLLELRISLYRFLYMNKD' A
#
# COMPACT_ATOMS: atom_id res chain seq x y z
N MET A 1 28.11 -16.00 14.58
CA MET A 1 26.69 -16.37 14.44
C MET A 1 26.02 -15.29 13.62
N THR A 2 25.78 -15.54 12.33
CA THR A 2 25.09 -14.58 11.46
C THR A 2 23.60 -14.68 11.76
N ALA A 3 22.97 -13.62 12.27
CA ALA A 3 21.52 -13.60 12.43
C ALA A 3 20.88 -13.72 11.05
N ALA A 4 19.92 -14.65 10.88
CA ALA A 4 19.13 -14.74 9.67
C ALA A 4 18.38 -13.42 9.46
N ALA A 5 18.35 -12.92 8.21
CA ALA A 5 17.59 -11.73 7.87
C ALA A 5 16.11 -11.95 8.22
N PRO A 6 15.40 -10.95 8.78
CA PRO A 6 13.99 -11.08 9.09
C PRO A 6 13.20 -11.39 7.81
N GLY A 7 12.20 -12.26 7.95
CA GLY A 7 11.26 -12.57 6.87
C GLY A 7 10.43 -11.35 6.46
N PRO A 8 9.66 -11.46 5.37
CA PRO A 8 8.78 -10.38 4.93
C PRO A 8 7.75 -10.03 6.02
N VAL A 9 7.56 -8.73 6.26
CA VAL A 9 6.60 -8.20 7.25
C VAL A 9 5.16 -8.13 6.70
N TYR A 10 5.02 -8.14 5.37
CA TYR A 10 3.74 -8.06 4.67
C TYR A 10 3.43 -9.38 3.92
N PRO A 11 2.15 -9.73 3.76
CA PRO A 11 0.97 -8.96 4.18
C PRO A 11 0.75 -9.00 5.70
N VAL A 12 0.05 -8.01 6.23
CA VAL A 12 -0.42 -7.95 7.62
C VAL A 12 -1.88 -8.38 7.68
N GLU A 13 -2.31 -8.92 8.82
CA GLU A 13 -3.75 -9.12 9.06
C GLU A 13 -4.43 -7.76 9.32
N PRO A 14 -5.61 -7.51 8.73
CA PRO A 14 -6.39 -6.30 9.02
C PRO A 14 -6.81 -6.22 10.48
N GLU A 15 -6.81 -5.02 11.08
CA GLU A 15 -7.23 -4.80 12.48
C GLU A 15 -8.72 -5.12 12.72
N SER A 16 -9.57 -4.98 11.69
CA SER A 16 -11.02 -5.11 11.81
C SER A 16 -11.67 -5.55 10.50
N GLY A 17 -11.24 -6.70 9.97
CA GLY A 17 -11.80 -7.26 8.73
C GLY A 17 -11.67 -6.29 7.56
N ASP A 18 -12.77 -5.97 6.89
CA ASP A 18 -12.79 -5.08 5.72
C ASP A 18 -12.57 -3.60 6.06
N ASP A 19 -12.71 -3.20 7.34
CA ASP A 19 -12.61 -1.82 7.82
C ASP A 19 -11.36 -1.62 8.70
N ASP A 20 -10.17 -1.81 8.12
CA ASP A 20 -8.90 -1.47 8.80
C ASP A 20 -8.72 0.06 8.87
N SER A 21 -8.63 0.58 10.10
CA SER A 21 -8.52 2.02 10.39
C SER A 21 -7.27 2.68 9.77
N ARG A 22 -6.23 1.89 9.46
CA ARG A 22 -4.98 2.34 8.86
C ARG A 22 -5.10 2.52 7.35
N PHE A 23 -6.02 1.82 6.69
CA PHE A 23 -6.19 1.89 5.23
C PHE A 23 -7.18 2.98 4.82
N THR A 24 -6.68 4.22 4.78
CA THR A 24 -7.50 5.40 4.51
C THR A 24 -7.22 6.01 3.13
N ASN A 25 -8.13 6.87 2.65
CA ASN A 25 -7.86 7.72 1.49
C ASN A 25 -6.65 8.66 1.74
N GLY A 26 -6.38 9.03 3.01
CA GLY A 26 -5.21 9.81 3.38
C GLY A 26 -3.91 9.10 3.02
N LEU A 27 -3.79 7.83 3.44
CA LEU A 27 -2.65 6.97 3.08
C LEU A 27 -2.47 6.87 1.56
N LEU A 28 -3.56 6.66 0.81
CA LEU A 28 -3.52 6.62 -0.66
C LEU A 28 -2.91 7.90 -1.24
N PHE A 29 -3.35 9.08 -0.78
CA PHE A 29 -2.83 10.35 -1.28
C PHE A 29 -1.38 10.60 -0.85
N ASP A 30 -0.97 10.14 0.33
CA ASP A 30 0.41 10.26 0.77
C ASP A 30 1.35 9.39 -0.08
N VAL A 31 0.95 8.17 -0.42
CA VAL A 31 1.69 7.32 -1.36
C VAL A 31 1.73 7.95 -2.76
N ALA A 32 0.62 8.52 -3.24
CA ALA A 32 0.59 9.21 -4.52
C ALA A 32 1.55 10.41 -4.56
N LYS A 33 1.63 11.19 -3.48
CA LYS A 33 2.61 12.29 -3.35
C LYS A 33 4.05 11.79 -3.35
N VAL A 34 4.33 10.67 -2.69
CA VAL A 34 5.68 10.05 -2.71
C VAL A 34 6.04 9.68 -4.14
N ILE A 35 5.15 9.01 -4.88
CA ILE A 35 5.36 8.64 -6.29
C ILE A 35 5.67 9.90 -7.13
N GLU A 36 4.86 10.96 -7.01
CA GLU A 36 5.10 12.23 -7.69
C GLU A 36 6.46 12.85 -7.30
N SER A 37 6.83 12.81 -6.03
CA SER A 37 8.11 13.36 -5.53
C SER A 37 9.35 12.64 -6.08
N HIS A 38 9.20 11.38 -6.48
CA HIS A 38 10.25 10.60 -7.14
C HIS A 38 10.31 10.86 -8.66
N GLY A 39 9.54 11.81 -9.18
CA GLY A 39 9.57 12.23 -10.59
C GLY A 39 8.59 11.48 -11.50
N TYR A 40 7.71 10.65 -10.94
CA TYR A 40 6.62 10.04 -11.71
C TYR A 40 5.50 11.06 -11.97
N PRO A 41 4.72 10.89 -13.05
CA PRO A 41 3.61 11.79 -13.35
C PRO A 41 2.59 11.87 -12.21
N LYS A 42 2.01 13.06 -12.04
CA LYS A 42 0.91 13.27 -11.11
C LYS A 42 -0.31 12.43 -11.52
N LEU A 43 -0.90 11.73 -10.54
CA LEU A 43 -2.14 10.99 -10.73
C LEU A 43 -3.31 11.97 -10.79
N THR A 44 -3.85 12.21 -11.98
CA THR A 44 -4.94 13.18 -12.22
C THR A 44 -6.28 12.52 -12.49
N SER A 45 -6.30 11.21 -12.79
CA SER A 45 -7.52 10.48 -13.07
C SER A 45 -7.99 9.67 -11.87
N GLY A 46 -9.31 9.54 -11.70
CA GLY A 46 -9.89 8.65 -10.69
C GLY A 46 -9.56 7.18 -10.93
N ARG A 47 -9.29 6.79 -12.18
CA ARG A 47 -8.89 5.43 -12.55
C ARG A 47 -7.51 5.09 -11.98
N ASP A 48 -6.52 5.96 -12.17
CA ASP A 48 -5.16 5.70 -11.66
C ASP A 48 -5.14 5.64 -10.14
N LEU A 49 -5.93 6.50 -9.47
CA LEU A 49 -6.09 6.47 -8.02
C LEU A 49 -6.75 5.17 -7.53
N LEU A 50 -7.73 4.64 -8.26
CA LEU A 50 -8.36 3.37 -7.93
C LEU A 50 -7.38 2.19 -8.09
N GLU A 51 -6.63 2.15 -9.19
CA GLU A 51 -5.61 1.12 -9.42
C GLU A 51 -4.51 1.17 -8.35
N LEU A 52 -4.07 2.37 -7.95
CA LEU A 52 -3.12 2.54 -6.86
C LEU A 52 -3.71 2.05 -5.53
N ARG A 53 -4.97 2.38 -5.23
CA ARG A 53 -5.66 1.90 -4.02
C ARG A 53 -5.74 0.38 -3.97
N ILE A 54 -6.15 -0.27 -5.06
CA ILE A 54 -6.25 -1.73 -5.14
C ILE A 54 -4.87 -2.37 -4.98
N SER A 55 -3.85 -1.82 -5.63
CA SER A 55 -2.47 -2.30 -5.54
C SER A 55 -1.91 -2.18 -4.13
N LEU A 56 -2.16 -1.05 -3.47
CA LEU A 56 -1.75 -0.82 -2.09
C LEU A 56 -2.47 -1.77 -1.12
N TYR A 57 -3.79 -1.96 -1.28
CA TYR A 57 -4.56 -2.92 -0.50
C TYR A 57 -3.99 -4.34 -0.63
N ARG A 58 -3.74 -4.78 -1.87
CA ARG A 58 -3.15 -6.10 -2.16
C ARG A 58 -1.78 -6.26 -1.51
N PHE A 59 -0.93 -5.24 -1.61
CA PHE A 59 0.39 -5.27 -0.98
C PHE A 59 0.29 -5.42 0.55
N LEU A 60 -0.64 -4.69 1.18
CA LEU A 60 -0.79 -4.67 2.62
C LEU A 60 -1.43 -5.94 3.18
N TYR A 61 -2.44 -6.50 2.51
CA TYR A 61 -3.32 -7.51 3.13
C TYR A 61 -3.40 -8.84 2.40
N MET A 62 -2.95 -8.94 1.15
CA MET A 62 -3.11 -10.16 0.37
C MET A 62 -1.79 -10.90 0.22
N ASN A 63 -1.79 -12.19 0.58
CA ASN A 63 -0.66 -13.07 0.29
C ASN A 63 -0.49 -13.17 -1.23
N LYS A 64 0.76 -13.13 -1.69
CA LYS A 64 1.09 -13.48 -3.06
C LYS A 64 1.15 -15.01 -3.09
N ASP A 65 0.18 -15.65 -3.74
CA ASP A 65 0.27 -17.07 -4.11
C ASP A 65 1.50 -17.32 -5.00
#